data_AF-A0A523ZPD2-F1
#
_entry.id   AF-A0A523ZPD2-F1
#
_cell.length_a   1.000
_cell.length_b   1.000
_cell.length_c   1.000
_cell.angle_alpha   90.00
_cell.angle_beta   90.00
_cell.angle_gamma   90.00
#
_symmetry.space_group_name_H-M   'P 1'
#
loop_
_entity.id
_entity.type
_entity.pdbx_description
1 polymer ?
#
loop_
_entity_poly.entity_id
_entity_poly.type
_entity_poly.pdbx_seq_one_letter_code
_entity_poly.pdbx_strand_id
1 'polypeptide(L)' 'MMKIVIITVSDSCSEGKREDTSGPLIKQIIEGMGKVTEYEIVPDEKASI' A
#
# COMPACT_ATOMS: atom_id res chain seq x y z
N MET A 1 -2.87 -20.39 -1.43
CA MET A 1 -2.46 -19.21 -0.64
C MET A 1 -2.97 -17.98 -1.35
N MET A 2 -3.69 -17.09 -0.66
CA MET A 2 -4.23 -15.86 -1.24
C MET A 2 -3.08 -14.91 -1.58
N LYS A 3 -3.09 -14.30 -2.77
CA LYS A 3 -2.16 -13.23 -3.17
C LYS A 3 -2.80 -11.89 -2.84
N ILE A 4 -2.06 -11.00 -2.21
CA ILE A 4 -2.56 -9.71 -1.74
C ILE A 4 -1.63 -8.62 -2.28
N VAL A 5 -2.21 -7.54 -2.80
CA VAL A 5 -1.50 -6.32 -3.19
C VAL A 5 -1.94 -5.20 -2.27
N ILE A 6 -1.00 -4.38 -1.81
CA ILE A 6 -1.28 -3.21 -0.99
C ILE A 6 -0.96 -1.97 -1.81
N ILE A 7 -1.94 -1.10 -2.00
CA ILE A 7 -1.77 0.19 -2.68
C ILE A 7 -2.15 1.29 -1.71
N THR A 8 -1.20 2.16 -1.39
CA THR A 8 -1.44 3.39 -0.63
C THR A 8 -1.69 4.52 -1.60
N VAL A 9 -2.91 5.06 -1.61
CA VAL A 9 -3.28 6.22 -2.42
C VAL A 9 -3.12 7.48 -1.56
N SER A 10 -2.14 8.31 -1.90
CA SER A 10 -1.94 9.62 -1.27
C SER A 10 -0.90 10.46 -2.02
N ASP A 11 -1.28 11.68 -2.42
CA ASP A 11 -0.35 12.66 -2.99
C ASP A 11 0.83 12.90 -2.05
N SER A 12 0.56 13.16 -0.77
CA SER A 12 1.61 13.44 0.23
C SER A 12 2.62 12.30 0.42
N CYS A 13 2.18 11.04 0.31
CA CYS A 13 3.07 9.90 0.43
C CYS A 13 3.83 9.66 -0.88
N SER A 14 3.14 9.79 -2.03
CA SER A 14 3.75 9.63 -3.36
C SER A 14 4.82 10.70 -3.65
N GLU A 15 4.63 11.92 -3.16
CA GLU A 15 5.59 13.03 -3.26
C GLU A 15 6.70 12.97 -2.19
N GLY A 16 6.65 12.00 -1.26
CA GLY A 16 7.64 11.87 -0.18
C GLY A 16 7.54 12.93 0.92
N LYS A 17 6.45 13.70 0.97
CA LYS A 17 6.19 14.69 2.04
C LYS A 17 5.81 14.03 3.36
N ARG A 18 5.29 12.81 3.32
CA ARG A 18 4.89 12.00 4.47
C ARG A 18 5.26 10.54 4.23
N GLU A 19 5.76 9.85 5.25
CA GLU A 19 5.96 8.40 5.18
C GLU A 19 4.64 7.65 5.27
N ASP A 20 4.49 6.57 4.50
CA ASP A 20 3.33 5.68 4.63
C ASP A 20 3.48 4.76 5.85
N THR A 21 2.60 4.95 6.83
CA THR A 21 2.47 4.07 7.99
C THR A 21 1.33 3.05 7.86
N SER A 22 0.44 3.25 6.88
CA SER A 22 -0.75 2.42 6.68
C SER A 22 -0.40 1.11 5.99
N GLY A 23 0.35 1.16 4.87
CA GLY A 23 0.76 -0.02 4.13
C GLY A 23 1.53 -1.04 4.99
N PRO A 24 2.58 -0.61 5.73
CA PRO A 24 3.29 -1.50 6.66
C PRO A 24 2.39 -2.08 7.75
N LEU A 25 1.48 -1.29 8.34
CA LEU A 25 0.55 -1.77 9.37
C LEU A 25 -0.42 -2.83 8.80
N ILE A 26 -0.96 -2.60 7.60
CA ILE A 26 -1.83 -3.57 6.93
C ILE A 26 -1.08 -4.88 6.68
N LYS A 27 0.18 -4.81 6.23
CA LYS A 27 1.03 -6.00 6.03
C LYS A 27 1.18 -6.83 7.31
N GLN A 28 1.28 -6.19 8.48
CA GLN A 28 1.32 -6.87 9.78
C GLN A 28 -0.04 -7.49 10.13
N ILE A 29 -1.15 -6.77 9.91
CA ILE A 29 -2.51 -7.25 10.25
C ILE A 29 -2.88 -8.51 9.44
N ILE A 30 -2.49 -8.58 8.17
CA ILE A 30 -2.84 -9.69 7.28
C ILE A 30 -1.80 -10.82 7.27
N GLU A 31 -0.80 -10.76 8.15
CA GLU A 31 0.23 -11.79 8.26
C GLU A 31 -0.43 -13.15 8.55
N GLY A 32 -0.10 -14.16 7.75
CA GLY A 32 -0.71 -15.49 7.83
C GLY A 32 -2.03 -15.67 7.06
N MET A 33 -2.69 -14.60 6.60
CA MET A 33 -3.89 -14.71 5.76
C MET A 33 -3.56 -14.97 4.28
N GLY A 34 -2.39 -14.55 3.83
CA GLY A 34 -1.93 -14.68 2.46
C GLY A 34 -0.50 -14.20 2.28
N LYS A 35 -0.06 -14.11 1.03
CA LYS A 35 1.24 -13.56 0.66
C LYS A 35 1.04 -12.19 0.04
N VAL A 36 1.61 -11.15 0.65
CA VAL A 36 1.75 -9.85 0.00
C VAL A 36 2.74 -9.98 -1.15
N THR A 37 2.26 -9.77 -2.37
CA THR A 37 3.07 -9.90 -3.59
C THR A 37 3.63 -8.56 -4.05
N GLU A 38 2.99 -7.46 -3.69
CA GLU A 38 3.36 -6.11 -4.11
C GLU A 38 2.85 -5.07 -3.10
N TYR A 39 3.60 -3.97 -3.01
CA TYR A 39 3.29 -2.82 -2.18
C TYR A 39 3.70 -1.57 -2.95
N GLU A 40 2.75 -0.67 -3.21
CA GLU A 40 2.95 0.53 -4.01
C GLU A 40 2.30 1.76 -3.34
N ILE A 41 2.87 2.93 -3.58
CA ILE A 41 2.31 4.23 -3.19
C ILE A 41 2.04 5.02 -4.47
N VAL A 42 0.80 5.48 -4.65
CA VAL A 42 0.34 6.20 -5.86
C VAL A 42 -0.34 7.53 -5.46
N PRO A 43 -0.35 8.54 -6.35
CA PRO A 43 -1.09 9.79 -6.11
C PRO A 43 -2.61 9.58 -6.16
N ASP A 44 -3.38 10.57 -5.71
CA ASP A 44 -4.86 10.56 -5.61
C ASP A 44 -5.58 10.64 -6.97
N GLU A 45 -4.87 10.41 -8.08
CA GLU A 45 -5.40 10.44 -9.44
C GLU A 45 -6.01 9.10 -9.86
N LYS A 46 -7.22 9.13 -10.45
CA LYS A 46 -7.90 7.92 -10.95
C LYS A 46 -7.10 7.13 -11.98
N ALA A 47 -6.19 7.78 -12.71
CA ALA A 47 -5.36 7.11 -13.70
C ALA A 47 -4.22 6.29 -13.07
N SER A 48 -3.96 6.51 -11.78
CA SER A 48 -2.84 5.93 -11.03
C SER A 48 -3.26 4.76 -10.13
N ILE A 49 -4.51 4.28 -10.27
CA ILE A 49 -5.13 3.18 -9.51
C ILE A 49 -5.67 2.15 -10.52
#